data_AF-A0A254NRS6-F1
#
_entry.id   AF-A0A254NRS6-F1
#
_cell.length_a   1.000
_cell.length_b   1.000
_cell.length_c   1.000
_cell.angle_alpha   90.00
_cell.angle_beta   90.00
_cell.angle_gamma   90.00
#
_symmetry.space_group_name_H-M   'P 1'
#
loop_
_entity.id
_entity.type
_entity.pdbx_description
1 polymer ?
#
loop_
_entity_poly.entity_id
_entity_poly.type
_entity_poly.pdbx_seq_one_letter_code
_entity_poly.pdbx_strand_id
1 'polypeptide(L)'
;MKKNAYPCGNASLSPDPNLRFDESGRSAAPDSDRPARGYRGIGVDGCPGGWIAVVLEESGNPQTGGRPELTAGVYPDISSLWEALKPLASRDLVLIDMPIGLPEGADGIRNRVEDRNCDRDCRKLLPKRRKSSVFPVPARQALRSDDPSAANAAATERKLSSQSLNILPKIRELDDFIAQHLTPEESGAFALPLAESHPEVAFMRLNAGEAPLHGKKTAEGLAERFAILEQAGIKQAESERLTTLFPRKQAACDDLLDAAALAISALRIVSGRSPARRVTEDGRRQFDYDGRLEMNIVHL
;
A
#
# COMPACT_ATOMS: atom_id res chain seq x y z
N MET A 1 11.51 -64.05 59.32
CA MET A 1 10.99 -64.66 58.07
C MET A 1 10.18 -63.61 57.31
N LYS A 2 10.50 -63.39 56.01
CA LYS A 2 9.64 -63.07 54.82
C LYS A 2 8.50 -62.03 55.00
N LYS A 3 8.16 -61.10 54.09
CA LYS A 3 8.45 -60.80 52.67
C LYS A 3 7.79 -59.44 52.31
N ASN A 4 8.28 -58.80 51.25
CA ASN A 4 7.81 -57.61 50.49
C ASN A 4 6.32 -57.58 50.09
N ALA A 5 5.76 -56.38 49.81
CA ALA A 5 5.45 -55.86 48.45
C ALA A 5 4.53 -54.60 48.40
N TYR A 6 4.72 -53.80 47.34
CA TYR A 6 4.10 -52.54 46.84
C TYR A 6 2.56 -52.51 46.67
N PRO A 7 1.88 -51.35 46.44
CA PRO A 7 1.74 -50.62 45.13
C PRO A 7 1.64 -49.06 45.29
N CYS A 8 1.46 -48.16 44.32
CA CYS A 8 1.71 -47.97 42.87
C CYS A 8 1.18 -46.55 42.55
N GLY A 9 1.87 -45.73 41.73
CA GLY A 9 1.37 -44.42 41.29
C GLY A 9 2.41 -43.56 40.55
N ASN A 10 2.59 -43.84 39.25
CA ASN A 10 3.32 -43.06 38.24
C ASN A 10 2.61 -41.71 37.94
N ALA A 11 3.19 -40.65 37.38
CA ALA A 11 4.35 -40.53 36.50
C ALA A 11 5.03 -39.15 36.68
N SER A 12 6.37 -39.16 36.64
CA SER A 12 7.26 -38.01 36.63
C SER A 12 7.36 -37.38 35.23
N LEU A 13 7.27 -36.06 35.17
CA LEU A 13 7.65 -35.23 34.02
C LEU A 13 9.17 -35.37 33.77
N SER A 14 9.54 -35.82 32.59
CA SER A 14 10.93 -35.71 32.09
C SER A 14 11.11 -34.35 31.40
N PRO A 15 12.21 -33.62 31.63
CA PRO A 15 12.51 -32.40 30.88
C PRO A 15 13.04 -32.73 29.46
N ASP A 16 12.57 -31.96 28.47
CA ASP A 16 12.94 -32.05 27.06
C ASP A 16 14.41 -31.60 26.83
N PRO A 17 15.27 -32.41 26.18
CA PRO A 17 16.72 -32.15 26.09
C PRO A 17 17.16 -31.09 25.05
N ASN A 18 16.26 -30.33 24.43
CA ASN A 18 16.60 -29.40 23.34
C ASN A 18 16.63 -27.90 23.70
N LEU A 19 16.70 -27.53 24.97
CA LEU A 19 16.92 -26.13 25.38
C LEU A 19 18.42 -25.83 25.51
N ARG A 20 19.01 -25.20 24.49
CA ARG A 20 20.31 -24.54 24.60
C ARG A 20 20.10 -23.07 24.99
N PHE A 21 20.69 -22.66 26.10
CA PHE A 21 20.74 -21.27 26.56
C PHE A 21 22.10 -20.66 26.20
N ASP A 22 22.14 -19.38 25.78
CA ASP A 22 23.38 -18.61 25.74
C ASP A 22 23.72 -18.04 27.13
N GLU A 23 24.95 -17.55 27.31
CA GLU A 23 25.48 -17.05 28.59
C GLU A 23 24.79 -15.78 29.14
N SER A 24 23.68 -15.32 28.52
CA SER A 24 22.93 -14.14 28.96
C SER A 24 21.46 -14.41 29.35
N GLY A 25 20.99 -15.66 29.26
CA GLY A 25 19.72 -16.09 29.86
C GLY A 25 18.44 -15.48 29.24
N ARG A 26 18.47 -15.02 27.98
CA ARG A 26 17.25 -14.63 27.25
C ARG A 26 16.84 -15.69 26.24
N SER A 27 15.58 -16.08 26.29
CA SER A 27 14.95 -16.92 25.26
C SER A 27 14.92 -16.14 23.94
N ALA A 28 15.72 -16.55 22.97
CA ALA A 28 15.50 -16.23 21.57
C ALA A 28 14.46 -17.21 21.04
N ALA A 29 13.24 -16.73 20.78
CA ALA A 29 12.27 -17.51 20.03
C ALA A 29 12.84 -17.81 18.63
N PRO A 30 12.74 -19.04 18.12
CA PRO A 30 13.06 -19.31 16.73
C PRO A 30 12.03 -18.59 15.84
N ASP A 31 12.54 -17.70 15.00
CA ASP A 31 11.78 -16.88 14.04
C ASP A 31 11.21 -17.76 12.91
N SER A 32 10.06 -18.39 13.19
CA SER A 32 9.37 -19.32 12.28
C SER A 32 8.43 -18.62 11.28
N ASP A 33 8.35 -17.29 11.30
CA ASP A 33 7.40 -16.50 10.49
C ASP A 33 8.07 -15.83 9.28
N ARG A 34 9.35 -16.12 9.05
CA ARG A 34 10.10 -15.51 7.94
C ARG A 34 9.71 -16.18 6.61
N PRO A 35 9.26 -15.41 5.60
CA PRO A 35 8.81 -16.00 4.35
C PRO A 35 10.00 -16.66 3.62
N ALA A 36 9.77 -17.87 3.08
CA ALA A 36 10.80 -18.64 2.37
C ALA A 36 11.33 -17.95 1.11
N ARG A 37 10.58 -16.97 0.60
CA ARG A 37 10.97 -16.01 -0.44
C ARG A 37 10.94 -14.63 0.20
N GLY A 38 11.84 -13.74 -0.20
CA GLY A 38 12.00 -12.40 0.37
C GLY A 38 10.73 -11.53 0.42
N TYR A 39 10.88 -10.33 0.98
CA TYR A 39 9.80 -9.34 1.05
C TYR A 39 9.72 -8.53 -0.24
N ARG A 40 8.50 -8.11 -0.62
CA ARG A 40 8.28 -7.30 -1.83
C ARG A 40 7.45 -6.07 -1.54
N GLY A 41 8.01 -4.90 -1.85
CA GLY A 41 7.26 -3.67 -1.93
C GLY A 41 6.81 -3.43 -3.36
N ILE A 42 5.52 -3.17 -3.56
CA ILE A 42 4.92 -2.94 -4.88
C ILE A 42 4.25 -1.57 -4.85
N GLY A 43 4.69 -0.67 -5.73
CA GLY A 43 4.07 0.64 -5.93
C GLY A 43 3.32 0.66 -7.25
N VAL A 44 2.08 1.13 -7.22
CA VAL A 44 1.17 1.12 -8.38
C VAL A 44 0.60 2.51 -8.63
N ASP A 45 0.56 2.91 -9.90
CA ASP A 45 -0.05 4.15 -10.36
C ASP A 45 -0.75 3.95 -11.72
N GLY A 46 -1.77 4.75 -12.01
CA GLY A 46 -2.44 4.77 -13.30
C GLY A 46 -1.60 5.50 -14.35
N CYS A 47 -1.56 4.98 -15.57
CA CYS A 47 -0.82 5.61 -16.67
C CYS A 47 -1.59 5.53 -18.00
N PRO A 48 -1.16 6.25 -19.05
CA PRO A 48 -1.79 6.16 -20.36
C PRO A 48 -1.83 4.74 -20.95
N GLY A 49 -0.84 3.90 -20.61
CA GLY A 49 -0.77 2.49 -21.00
C GLY A 49 -1.56 1.52 -20.13
N GLY A 50 -2.28 2.01 -19.10
CA GLY A 50 -3.03 1.20 -18.15
C GLY A 50 -2.57 1.45 -16.70
N TRP A 51 -1.77 0.55 -16.16
CA TRP A 51 -1.22 0.60 -14.81
C TRP A 51 0.28 0.34 -14.81
N ILE A 52 1.03 1.18 -14.11
CA ILE A 52 2.45 0.94 -13.81
C ILE A 52 2.51 0.12 -12.53
N ALA A 53 3.40 -0.88 -12.48
CA ALA A 53 3.89 -1.43 -11.23
C ALA A 53 5.41 -1.28 -11.17
N VAL A 54 5.91 -0.72 -10.07
CA VAL A 54 7.32 -0.80 -9.69
C VAL A 54 7.43 -1.77 -8.52
N VAL A 55 8.35 -2.71 -8.62
CA VAL A 55 8.51 -3.82 -7.68
C VAL A 55 9.93 -3.79 -7.14
N LEU A 56 10.04 -3.81 -5.81
CA LEU A 56 11.29 -3.99 -5.09
C LEU A 56 11.23 -5.31 -4.31
N GLU A 57 12.05 -6.28 -4.70
CA GLU A 57 12.12 -7.58 -4.03
C GLU A 57 13.45 -7.73 -3.29
N GLU A 58 13.40 -7.97 -1.99
CA GLU A 58 14.57 -8.15 -1.14
C GLU A 58 14.62 -9.58 -0.62
N SER A 59 15.56 -10.37 -1.13
CA SER A 59 15.82 -11.73 -0.66
C SER A 59 16.72 -11.75 0.57
N GLY A 60 16.43 -12.65 1.52
CA GLY A 60 17.24 -12.86 2.72
C GLY A 60 16.72 -12.15 3.97
N ASN A 61 17.56 -12.00 4.99
CA ASN A 61 17.17 -11.36 6.24
C ASN A 61 17.16 -9.82 6.07
N PRO A 62 16.01 -9.13 6.24
CA PRO A 62 15.93 -7.67 6.11
C PRO A 62 16.85 -6.92 7.06
N GLN A 63 17.15 -7.52 8.23
CA GLN A 63 18.08 -6.98 9.23
C GLN A 63 19.54 -7.00 8.73
N THR A 64 19.86 -7.86 7.77
CA THR A 64 21.23 -8.01 7.22
C THR A 64 21.51 -7.11 6.02
N GLY A 65 20.52 -6.33 5.56
CA GLY A 65 20.74 -5.22 4.63
C GLY A 65 21.02 -5.63 3.18
N GLY A 66 20.32 -6.64 2.67
CA GLY A 66 20.30 -6.91 1.22
C GLY A 66 19.81 -5.69 0.44
N ARG A 67 20.29 -5.53 -0.80
CA ARG A 67 19.75 -4.49 -1.70
C ARG A 67 18.58 -5.09 -2.48
N PRO A 68 17.42 -4.41 -2.56
CA PRO A 68 16.30 -4.93 -3.32
C PRO A 68 16.59 -4.91 -4.82
N GLU A 69 16.09 -5.90 -5.53
CA GLU A 69 16.04 -5.91 -6.98
C GLU A 69 14.85 -5.06 -7.45
N LEU A 70 15.10 -4.09 -8.34
CA LEU A 70 14.07 -3.26 -8.94
C LEU A 70 13.64 -3.82 -10.30
N THR A 71 12.34 -4.11 -10.42
CA THR A 71 11.69 -4.40 -11.71
C THR A 71 10.48 -3.49 -11.90
N ALA A 72 10.03 -3.33 -13.15
CA ALA A 72 8.84 -2.55 -13.45
C ALA A 72 8.10 -3.11 -14.67
N GLY A 73 6.78 -2.91 -14.69
CA GLY A 73 5.89 -3.36 -15.75
C GLY A 73 4.78 -2.34 -16.01
N VAL A 74 4.25 -2.37 -17.23
CA VAL A 74 3.00 -1.69 -17.59
C VAL A 74 1.97 -2.73 -17.99
N TYR A 75 0.80 -2.67 -17.38
CA TYR A 75 -0.28 -3.62 -17.54
C TYR A 75 -1.52 -2.91 -18.07
N PRO A 76 -2.28 -3.51 -19.00
CA PRO A 76 -3.46 -2.85 -19.56
C PRO A 76 -4.55 -2.58 -18.51
N ASP A 77 -4.68 -3.47 -17.52
CA ASP A 77 -5.68 -3.42 -16.47
C ASP A 77 -5.15 -3.96 -15.12
N ILE A 78 -5.86 -3.69 -14.03
CA ILE A 78 -5.47 -4.05 -12.67
C ILE A 78 -5.52 -5.56 -12.44
N SER A 79 -6.42 -6.26 -13.12
CA SER A 79 -6.53 -7.73 -13.04
C SER A 79 -5.30 -8.41 -13.63
N SER A 80 -4.83 -7.96 -14.80
CA SER A 80 -3.61 -8.48 -15.43
C SER A 80 -2.34 -8.12 -14.65
N LEU A 81 -2.29 -6.94 -14.02
CA LEU A 81 -1.25 -6.61 -13.03
C LEU A 81 -1.27 -7.61 -11.87
N TRP A 82 -2.44 -7.85 -11.29
CA TRP A 82 -2.59 -8.75 -10.14
C TRP A 82 -2.22 -10.19 -10.49
N GLU A 83 -2.67 -10.70 -11.64
CA GLU A 83 -2.35 -12.04 -12.14
C GLU A 83 -0.87 -12.22 -12.46
N ALA A 84 -0.19 -11.19 -12.95
CA ALA A 84 1.24 -11.24 -13.22
C ALA A 84 2.07 -11.25 -11.94
N LEU A 85 1.70 -10.44 -10.95
CA LEU A 85 2.48 -10.26 -9.72
C LEU A 85 2.14 -11.26 -8.63
N LYS A 86 0.90 -11.77 -8.59
CA LYS A 86 0.33 -12.67 -7.57
C LYS A 86 0.73 -12.28 -6.13
N PRO A 87 0.35 -11.08 -5.65
CA PRO A 87 0.74 -10.63 -4.32
C PRO A 87 0.24 -11.55 -3.20
N LEU A 88 1.10 -11.81 -2.21
CA LEU A 88 0.79 -12.63 -1.04
C LEU A 88 0.91 -11.80 0.24
N ALA A 89 -0.14 -11.76 1.04
CA ALA A 89 -0.20 -10.94 2.26
C ALA A 89 0.90 -11.24 3.30
N SER A 90 1.48 -12.44 3.28
CA SER A 90 2.55 -12.83 4.18
C SER A 90 3.91 -12.19 3.87
N ARG A 91 4.10 -11.57 2.70
CA ARG A 91 5.42 -11.03 2.29
C ARG A 91 5.37 -9.81 1.37
N ASP A 92 4.21 -9.50 0.80
CA ASP A 92 4.04 -8.42 -0.15
C ASP A 92 3.17 -7.31 0.45
N LEU A 93 3.44 -6.07 0.08
CA LEU A 93 2.53 -4.95 0.26
C LEU A 93 2.46 -4.16 -1.04
N VAL A 94 1.24 -3.89 -1.48
CA VAL A 94 0.90 -3.07 -2.64
C VAL A 94 0.37 -1.73 -2.14
N LEU A 95 1.09 -0.66 -2.46
CA LEU A 95 0.64 0.71 -2.26
C LEU A 95 0.23 1.30 -3.62
N ILE A 96 -1.01 1.77 -3.74
CA ILE A 96 -1.59 2.25 -4.99
C ILE A 96 -2.00 3.73 -4.89
N ASP A 97 -1.64 4.55 -5.87
CA ASP A 97 -2.11 5.94 -5.99
C ASP A 97 -3.48 6.01 -6.65
N MET A 98 -4.48 5.45 -5.98
CA MET A 98 -5.86 5.48 -6.43
C MET A 98 -6.76 5.35 -5.21
N PRO A 99 -7.89 6.09 -5.16
CA PRO A 99 -8.79 6.02 -4.02
C PRO A 99 -9.36 4.61 -3.82
N ILE A 100 -9.28 4.11 -2.59
CA ILE A 100 -9.89 2.87 -2.14
C ILE A 100 -11.07 3.15 -1.21
N GLY A 101 -12.24 2.71 -1.67
CA GLY A 101 -13.51 2.97 -1.00
C GLY A 101 -14.08 4.35 -1.31
N LEU A 102 -15.36 4.39 -1.66
CA LEU A 102 -16.01 5.52 -2.29
C LEU A 102 -17.23 5.97 -1.49
N PRO A 103 -17.51 7.29 -1.41
CA PRO A 103 -18.75 7.77 -0.83
C PRO A 103 -19.94 7.36 -1.71
N GLU A 104 -21.10 7.13 -1.11
CA GLU A 104 -22.38 6.96 -1.83
C GLU A 104 -23.46 7.95 -1.34
N GLY A 105 -23.13 8.87 -0.44
CA GLY A 105 -24.09 9.82 0.13
C GLY A 105 -25.02 9.20 1.16
N ALA A 106 -25.91 10.01 1.75
CA ALA A 106 -26.78 9.59 2.86
C ALA A 106 -27.65 8.35 2.54
N ASP A 107 -28.07 8.21 1.29
CA ASP A 107 -28.89 7.09 0.78
C ASP A 107 -28.05 5.91 0.25
N GLY A 108 -26.74 5.90 0.53
CA GLY A 108 -25.79 4.87 0.11
C GLY A 108 -26.10 3.47 0.63
N ILE A 109 -25.77 2.46 -0.19
CA ILE A 109 -26.00 1.05 0.12
C ILE A 109 -24.84 0.48 0.94
N ARG A 110 -23.61 0.63 0.46
CA ARG A 110 -22.37 0.05 1.03
C ARG A 110 -21.62 1.04 1.90
N ASN A 111 -21.75 2.34 1.60
CA ASN A 111 -21.06 3.40 2.32
C ASN A 111 -21.84 4.73 2.31
N ARG A 112 -22.33 5.13 3.48
CA ARG A 112 -23.17 6.33 3.63
C ARG A 112 -22.40 7.62 3.90
N VAL A 113 -21.07 7.59 3.82
CA VAL A 113 -20.27 8.80 4.05
C VAL A 113 -20.39 9.75 2.85
N GLU A 114 -20.48 11.04 3.14
CA GLU A 114 -20.47 12.10 2.13
C GLU A 114 -19.05 12.63 1.84
N ASP A 115 -18.12 12.40 2.79
CA ASP A 115 -16.72 12.82 2.68
C ASP A 115 -15.79 11.78 3.32
N ARG A 116 -14.57 11.68 2.77
CA ARG A 116 -13.53 10.76 3.23
C ARG A 116 -12.65 11.48 4.25
N ASN A 117 -12.68 11.03 5.50
CA ASN A 117 -11.85 11.53 6.58
C ASN A 117 -10.36 11.43 6.23
N CYS A 118 -9.97 10.37 5.52
CA CYS A 118 -8.59 10.17 5.06
C CYS A 118 -8.15 11.24 4.07
N ASP A 119 -8.98 11.64 3.11
CA ASP A 119 -8.64 12.72 2.17
C ASP A 119 -8.41 14.03 2.93
N ARG A 120 -9.33 14.39 3.83
CA ARG A 120 -9.23 15.60 4.64
C ARG A 120 -7.96 15.58 5.49
N ASP A 121 -7.66 14.47 6.15
CA ASP A 121 -6.52 14.39 7.06
C ASP A 121 -5.19 14.32 6.30
N CYS A 122 -5.15 13.66 5.14
CA CYS A 122 -4.01 13.70 4.23
C CYS A 122 -3.67 15.14 3.79
N ARG A 123 -4.68 15.95 3.43
CA ARG A 123 -4.49 17.38 3.13
C ARG A 123 -3.91 18.19 4.29
N LYS A 124 -4.08 17.76 5.55
CA LYS A 124 -3.48 18.43 6.71
C LYS A 124 -1.99 18.14 6.84
N LEU A 125 -1.55 16.96 6.39
CA LEU A 125 -0.13 16.57 6.38
C LEU A 125 0.66 17.30 5.29
N LEU A 126 0.01 17.62 4.17
CA LEU A 126 0.69 18.22 3.03
C LEU A 126 0.86 19.75 3.18
N PRO A 127 1.98 20.30 2.67
CA PRO A 127 2.17 21.75 2.60
C PRO A 127 1.12 22.39 1.68
N LYS A 128 0.83 23.68 1.90
CA LYS A 128 -0.23 24.43 1.19
C LYS A 128 -0.22 24.22 -0.33
N ARG A 129 0.96 24.23 -0.96
CA ARG A 129 1.13 24.07 -2.43
C ARG A 129 0.88 22.65 -2.96
N ARG A 130 0.65 21.66 -2.08
CA ARG A 130 0.41 20.25 -2.45
C ARG A 130 -0.93 19.72 -1.97
N LYS A 131 -1.71 20.49 -1.21
CA LYS A 131 -3.04 20.04 -0.73
C LYS A 131 -4.00 19.68 -1.86
N SER A 132 -3.82 20.24 -3.05
CA SER A 132 -4.63 19.94 -4.23
C SER A 132 -4.31 18.62 -4.91
N SER A 133 -3.20 17.93 -4.57
CA SER A 133 -2.94 16.58 -5.09
C SER A 133 -3.94 15.57 -4.53
N VAL A 134 -4.45 15.82 -3.32
CA VAL A 134 -5.53 15.07 -2.68
C VAL A 134 -6.86 15.72 -3.04
N PHE A 135 -7.39 15.50 -4.23
CA PHE A 135 -8.70 16.03 -4.63
C PHE A 135 -9.85 15.21 -4.04
N PRO A 136 -11.08 15.77 -3.94
CA PRO A 136 -12.24 15.00 -3.51
C PRO A 136 -12.52 13.83 -4.43
N VAL A 137 -12.66 12.64 -3.85
CA VAL A 137 -12.97 11.40 -4.57
C VAL A 137 -14.42 11.41 -5.07
N PRO A 138 -14.68 10.92 -6.29
CA PRO A 138 -16.04 10.79 -6.81
C PRO A 138 -16.88 9.82 -5.99
N ALA A 139 -18.18 10.07 -5.92
CA ALA A 139 -19.15 9.11 -5.44
C ALA A 139 -19.24 7.90 -6.37
N ARG A 140 -19.56 6.73 -5.81
CA ARG A 140 -19.64 5.48 -6.58
C ARG A 140 -20.67 5.57 -7.72
N GLN A 141 -21.75 6.33 -7.53
CA GLN A 141 -22.77 6.58 -8.55
C GLN A 141 -22.21 7.26 -9.80
N ALA A 142 -21.18 8.10 -9.65
CA ALA A 142 -20.57 8.80 -10.77
C ALA A 142 -19.78 7.86 -11.69
N LEU A 143 -19.30 6.72 -11.19
CA LEU A 143 -18.44 5.80 -11.94
C LEU A 143 -19.10 5.20 -13.19
N ARG A 144 -20.42 5.12 -13.21
CA ARG A 144 -21.21 4.45 -14.26
C ARG A 144 -22.29 5.34 -14.88
N SER A 145 -22.30 6.62 -14.53
CA SER A 145 -23.26 7.58 -15.04
C SER A 145 -22.86 8.08 -16.42
N ASP A 146 -23.84 8.32 -17.29
CA ASP A 146 -23.64 9.05 -18.56
C ASP A 146 -23.29 10.53 -18.33
N ASP A 147 -23.70 11.09 -17.18
CA ASP A 147 -23.23 12.38 -16.65
C ASP A 147 -22.62 12.17 -15.26
N PRO A 148 -21.31 11.85 -15.18
CA PRO A 148 -20.64 11.61 -13.91
C PRO A 148 -20.68 12.81 -12.96
N SER A 149 -20.64 14.04 -13.48
CA SER A 149 -20.59 15.25 -12.65
C SER A 149 -21.95 15.53 -12.02
N ALA A 150 -23.05 15.36 -12.78
CA ALA A 150 -24.40 15.46 -12.23
C ALA A 150 -24.69 14.36 -11.19
N ALA A 151 -24.30 13.11 -11.47
CA ALA A 151 -24.46 12.01 -10.53
C ALA A 151 -23.67 12.23 -9.23
N ASN A 152 -22.44 12.74 -9.33
CA ASN A 152 -21.66 13.11 -8.15
C ASN A 152 -22.33 14.22 -7.35
N ALA A 153 -22.83 15.27 -8.03
CA ALA A 153 -23.50 16.38 -7.38
C ALA A 153 -24.80 15.94 -6.67
N ALA A 154 -25.53 14.99 -7.23
CA ALA A 154 -26.71 14.42 -6.59
C ALA A 154 -26.36 13.63 -5.31
N ALA A 155 -25.22 12.94 -5.29
CA ALA A 155 -24.82 12.11 -4.15
C ALA A 155 -24.06 12.89 -3.05
N THR A 156 -23.31 13.93 -3.40
CA THR A 156 -22.38 14.60 -2.47
C THR A 156 -22.46 16.13 -2.49
N GLU A 157 -23.41 16.71 -3.24
CA GLU A 157 -23.56 18.16 -3.44
C GLU A 157 -22.34 18.86 -4.09
N ARG A 158 -21.42 18.09 -4.68
CA ARG A 158 -20.18 18.61 -5.29
C ARG A 158 -20.07 18.17 -6.74
N LYS A 159 -19.57 19.04 -7.62
CA LYS A 159 -19.24 18.67 -9.01
C LYS A 159 -17.86 18.05 -9.09
N LEU A 160 -17.63 17.22 -10.10
CA LEU A 160 -16.32 16.65 -10.38
C LEU A 160 -15.41 17.66 -11.09
N SER A 161 -14.14 17.66 -10.70
CA SER A 161 -13.08 18.39 -11.41
C SER A 161 -12.69 17.65 -12.70
N SER A 162 -12.00 18.34 -13.61
CA SER A 162 -11.43 17.69 -14.81
C SER A 162 -10.45 16.57 -14.46
N GLN A 163 -9.66 16.75 -13.39
CA GLN A 163 -8.76 15.72 -12.87
C GLN A 163 -9.54 14.48 -12.42
N SER A 164 -10.60 14.67 -11.61
CA SER A 164 -11.46 13.58 -11.14
C SER A 164 -12.12 12.83 -12.30
N LEU A 165 -12.61 13.56 -13.32
CA LEU A 165 -13.22 12.96 -14.51
C LEU A 165 -12.23 12.12 -15.31
N ASN A 166 -10.99 12.59 -15.47
CA ASN A 166 -9.97 11.89 -16.26
C ASN A 166 -9.56 10.54 -15.66
N ILE A 167 -9.56 10.42 -14.33
CA ILE A 167 -9.15 9.18 -13.65
C ILE A 167 -10.33 8.27 -13.30
N LEU A 168 -11.57 8.72 -13.50
CA LEU A 168 -12.79 7.98 -13.17
C LEU A 168 -12.83 6.55 -13.76
N PRO A 169 -12.37 6.29 -15.00
CA PRO A 169 -12.28 4.93 -15.52
C PRO A 169 -11.39 4.01 -14.67
N LYS A 170 -10.26 4.53 -14.15
CA LYS A 170 -9.30 3.77 -13.33
C LYS A 170 -9.81 3.56 -11.91
N ILE A 171 -10.50 4.54 -11.34
CA ILE A 171 -11.22 4.37 -10.05
C ILE A 171 -12.25 3.25 -10.18
N ARG A 172 -13.06 3.27 -11.24
CA ARG A 172 -14.07 2.23 -11.48
C ARG A 172 -13.43 0.84 -11.61
N GLU A 173 -12.35 0.76 -12.38
CA GLU A 173 -11.62 -0.49 -12.59
C GLU A 173 -11.11 -1.08 -11.27
N LEU A 174 -10.56 -0.24 -10.38
CA LEU A 174 -10.11 -0.65 -9.05
C LEU A 174 -11.27 -1.01 -8.11
N ASP A 175 -12.35 -0.22 -8.07
CA ASP A 175 -13.55 -0.50 -7.27
C ASP A 175 -14.16 -1.87 -7.64
N ASP A 176 -14.21 -2.18 -8.95
CA ASP A 176 -14.73 -3.45 -9.46
C ASP A 176 -13.79 -4.62 -9.11
N PHE A 177 -12.49 -4.42 -9.25
CA PHE A 177 -11.49 -5.41 -8.86
C PHE A 177 -11.58 -5.75 -7.37
N ILE A 178 -11.65 -4.74 -6.50
CA ILE A 178 -11.78 -4.93 -5.05
C ILE A 178 -13.09 -5.65 -4.72
N ALA A 179 -14.22 -5.24 -5.33
CA ALA A 179 -15.50 -5.89 -5.10
C ALA A 179 -15.49 -7.39 -5.44
N GLN A 180 -14.76 -7.80 -6.48
CA GLN A 180 -14.64 -9.21 -6.88
C GLN A 180 -13.77 -10.04 -5.93
N HIS A 181 -12.81 -9.41 -5.25
CA HIS A 181 -11.84 -10.08 -4.37
C HIS A 181 -12.20 -9.97 -2.88
N LEU A 182 -13.18 -9.14 -2.51
CA LEU A 182 -13.76 -9.10 -1.17
C LEU A 182 -14.73 -10.28 -0.97
N THR A 183 -14.24 -11.43 -0.53
CA THR A 183 -15.09 -12.59 -0.22
C THR A 183 -15.97 -12.33 1.03
N PRO A 184 -17.16 -12.94 1.14
CA PRO A 184 -18.03 -12.77 2.32
C PRO A 184 -17.47 -13.39 3.60
N GLU A 185 -16.61 -14.39 3.49
CA GLU A 185 -16.11 -15.19 4.62
C GLU A 185 -14.81 -14.64 5.22
N GLU A 186 -14.05 -13.84 4.47
CA GLU A 186 -12.79 -13.21 4.92
C GLU A 186 -13.03 -11.83 5.54
N SER A 187 -13.88 -11.79 6.57
CA SER A 187 -14.10 -10.60 7.38
C SER A 187 -12.93 -10.40 8.35
N GLY A 188 -11.91 -9.65 7.92
CA GLY A 188 -10.75 -9.28 8.73
C GLY A 188 -9.77 -8.40 7.95
N ALA A 189 -8.99 -7.58 8.65
CA ALA A 189 -7.89 -6.84 8.02
C ALA A 189 -6.96 -7.84 7.31
N PHE A 190 -6.64 -7.62 6.03
CA PHE A 190 -5.68 -8.38 5.20
C PHE A 190 -6.17 -9.48 4.23
N ALA A 191 -7.41 -9.46 3.72
CA ALA A 191 -7.74 -10.35 2.57
C ALA A 191 -6.87 -10.05 1.32
N LEU A 192 -6.50 -8.79 1.10
CA LEU A 192 -5.58 -8.35 0.03
C LEU A 192 -4.45 -7.51 0.62
N PRO A 193 -3.18 -7.72 0.22
CA PRO A 193 -2.06 -6.83 0.61
C PRO A 193 -2.08 -5.51 -0.16
N LEU A 194 -3.23 -4.84 -0.23
CA LEU A 194 -3.44 -3.65 -1.05
C LEU A 194 -3.93 -2.50 -0.17
N ALA A 195 -3.29 -1.33 -0.29
CA ALA A 195 -3.69 -0.11 0.39
C ALA A 195 -3.50 1.12 -0.49
N GLU A 196 -4.40 2.10 -0.34
CA GLU A 196 -4.25 3.42 -0.95
C GLU A 196 -3.07 4.15 -0.31
N SER A 197 -2.26 4.82 -1.13
CA SER A 197 -1.14 5.66 -0.68
C SER A 197 -0.90 6.76 -1.70
N HIS A 198 -0.43 7.92 -1.25
CA HIS A 198 -0.23 9.09 -2.13
C HIS A 198 1.26 9.42 -2.28
N PRO A 199 1.78 9.58 -3.52
CA PRO A 199 3.19 9.87 -3.78
C PRO A 199 3.69 11.14 -3.08
N GLU A 200 2.88 12.19 -2.94
CA GLU A 200 3.31 13.38 -2.20
C GLU A 200 3.63 13.10 -0.74
N VAL A 201 2.84 12.24 -0.08
CA VAL A 201 3.08 11.83 1.30
C VAL A 201 4.29 10.89 1.36
N ALA A 202 4.39 9.94 0.43
CA ALA A 202 5.52 9.02 0.37
C ALA A 202 6.85 9.76 0.20
N PHE A 203 6.98 10.65 -0.79
CA PHE A 203 8.18 11.46 -0.99
C PHE A 203 8.49 12.34 0.22
N MET A 204 7.49 12.97 0.83
CA MET A 204 7.68 13.77 2.04
C MET A 204 8.22 12.92 3.19
N ARG A 205 7.70 11.71 3.41
CA ARG A 205 8.18 10.82 4.47
C ARG A 205 9.56 10.25 4.21
N LEU A 206 9.86 9.90 2.96
CA LEU A 206 11.20 9.47 2.54
C LEU A 206 12.24 10.60 2.67
N ASN A 207 11.81 11.85 2.53
CA ASN A 207 12.65 13.04 2.66
C ASN A 207 12.54 13.69 4.05
N ALA A 208 12.56 12.88 5.11
CA ALA A 208 12.59 13.31 6.51
C ALA A 208 11.48 14.29 6.95
N GLY A 209 10.30 14.24 6.29
CA GLY A 209 9.15 15.10 6.57
C GLY A 209 9.05 16.33 5.66
N GLU A 210 10.00 16.55 4.75
CA GLU A 210 10.02 17.70 3.85
C GLU A 210 9.52 17.34 2.45
N ALA A 211 8.45 18.00 1.98
CA ALA A 211 7.91 17.71 0.66
C ALA A 211 8.79 18.26 -0.47
N PRO A 212 8.96 17.55 -1.62
CA PRO A 212 9.81 17.99 -2.75
C PRO A 212 9.49 19.43 -3.18
N LEU A 213 10.48 20.31 -3.28
CA LEU A 213 10.28 21.74 -3.53
C LEU A 213 9.81 22.03 -4.95
N HIS A 214 10.34 21.30 -5.92
CA HIS A 214 10.08 21.53 -7.33
C HIS A 214 8.94 20.66 -7.86
N GLY A 215 8.30 21.13 -8.94
CA GLY A 215 7.21 20.40 -9.60
C GLY A 215 7.73 19.14 -10.30
N LYS A 216 6.95 18.05 -10.28
CA LYS A 216 7.39 16.73 -10.78
C LYS A 216 7.78 16.66 -12.26
N LYS A 217 7.41 17.68 -13.03
CA LYS A 217 7.66 17.80 -14.47
C LYS A 217 8.84 18.71 -14.82
N THR A 218 9.51 19.34 -13.84
CA THR A 218 10.72 20.15 -14.08
C THR A 218 11.97 19.29 -13.94
N ALA A 219 13.08 19.73 -14.54
CA ALA A 219 14.35 19.02 -14.42
C ALA A 219 14.84 18.97 -12.97
N GLU A 220 14.63 20.06 -12.21
CA GLU A 220 14.96 20.16 -10.79
C GLU A 220 14.08 19.20 -9.97
N GLY A 221 12.78 19.13 -10.25
CA GLY A 221 11.86 18.23 -9.55
C GLY A 221 12.08 16.75 -9.87
N LEU A 222 12.67 16.45 -11.02
CA LEU A 222 13.14 15.11 -11.37
C LEU A 222 14.41 14.76 -10.57
N ALA A 223 15.40 15.66 -10.57
CA ALA A 223 16.64 15.49 -9.80
C ALA A 223 16.38 15.33 -8.29
N GLU A 224 15.45 16.11 -7.72
CA GLU A 224 15.03 15.96 -6.32
C GLU A 224 14.49 14.56 -6.02
N ARG A 225 13.64 14.02 -6.90
CA ARG A 225 13.07 12.68 -6.71
C ARG A 225 14.12 11.60 -6.80
N PHE A 226 15.06 11.70 -7.75
CA PHE A 226 16.20 10.79 -7.81
C PHE A 226 17.02 10.80 -6.52
N ALA A 227 17.35 11.99 -5.99
CA ALA A 227 18.09 12.11 -4.74
C ALA A 227 17.34 11.50 -3.54
N ILE A 228 16.01 11.72 -3.45
CA ILE A 228 15.19 11.15 -2.37
C ILE A 228 15.14 9.62 -2.49
N LEU A 229 14.94 9.07 -3.69
CA LEU A 229 14.91 7.62 -3.91
C LEU A 229 16.28 6.97 -3.65
N GLU A 230 17.37 7.65 -3.97
CA GLU A 230 18.73 7.21 -3.66
C GLU A 230 18.97 7.09 -2.16
N GLN A 231 18.61 8.13 -1.40
CA GLN A 231 18.65 8.08 0.06
C GLN A 231 17.70 7.01 0.64
N ALA A 232 16.62 6.71 -0.07
CA ALA A 232 15.67 5.68 0.34
C ALA A 232 16.18 4.24 0.12
N GLY A 233 17.18 4.05 -0.75
CA GLY A 233 17.81 2.77 -1.05
C GLY A 233 17.69 2.29 -2.50
N ILE A 234 17.10 3.09 -3.41
CA ILE A 234 17.06 2.80 -4.85
C ILE A 234 18.16 3.61 -5.53
N LYS A 235 19.17 2.97 -6.14
CA LYS A 235 20.29 3.73 -6.71
C LYS A 235 19.80 4.71 -7.77
N GLN A 236 20.47 5.85 -7.88
CA GLN A 236 20.14 6.83 -8.91
C GLN A 236 20.13 6.21 -10.31
N ALA A 237 21.11 5.37 -10.64
CA ALA A 237 21.16 4.66 -11.94
C ALA A 237 19.95 3.75 -12.20
N GLU A 238 19.34 3.17 -11.16
CA GLU A 238 18.13 2.35 -11.28
C GLU A 238 16.90 3.23 -11.54
N SER A 239 16.79 4.35 -10.82
CA SER A 239 15.73 5.33 -11.04
C SER A 239 15.82 5.99 -12.42
N GLU A 240 17.03 6.33 -12.88
CA GLU A 240 17.26 6.85 -14.23
C GLU A 240 16.89 5.82 -15.30
N ARG A 241 17.35 4.57 -15.15
CA ARG A 241 16.96 3.47 -16.05
C ARG A 241 15.45 3.30 -16.08
N LEU A 242 14.78 3.32 -14.93
CA LEU A 242 13.33 3.19 -14.81
C LEU A 242 12.61 4.23 -15.69
N THR A 243 13.03 5.50 -15.66
CA THR A 243 12.41 6.58 -16.47
C THR A 243 12.55 6.44 -17.98
N THR A 244 13.39 5.51 -18.45
CA THR A 244 13.63 5.24 -19.88
C THR A 244 13.14 3.87 -20.32
N LEU A 245 12.60 3.07 -19.40
CA LEU A 245 12.21 1.68 -19.66
C LEU A 245 11.02 1.57 -20.62
N PHE A 246 10.13 2.56 -20.61
CA PHE A 246 8.93 2.60 -21.43
C PHE A 246 8.88 3.89 -22.27
N PRO A 247 8.26 3.85 -23.47
CA PRO A 247 7.91 5.07 -24.19
C PRO A 247 7.04 5.99 -23.32
N ARG A 248 7.30 7.31 -23.34
CA ARG A 248 6.53 8.29 -22.55
C ARG A 248 5.01 8.26 -22.77
N LYS A 249 4.58 7.84 -23.97
CA LYS A 249 3.16 7.66 -24.32
C LYS A 249 2.51 6.48 -23.61
N GLN A 250 3.29 5.57 -23.04
CA GLN A 250 2.85 4.39 -22.33
C GLN A 250 2.95 4.60 -20.82
N ALA A 251 4.06 5.17 -20.34
CA ALA A 251 4.25 5.54 -18.93
C ALA A 251 5.04 6.84 -18.85
N ALA A 252 4.52 7.83 -18.13
CA ALA A 252 5.25 9.07 -17.91
C ALA A 252 6.36 8.88 -16.87
N CYS A 253 7.41 9.68 -16.97
CA CYS A 253 8.56 9.57 -16.05
C CYS A 253 8.15 9.89 -14.60
N ASP A 254 7.22 10.82 -14.41
CA ASP A 254 6.70 11.17 -13.09
C ASP A 254 5.90 10.02 -12.46
N ASP A 255 5.00 9.39 -13.21
CA ASP A 255 4.20 8.25 -12.72
C ASP A 255 5.09 7.05 -12.32
N LEU A 256 6.18 6.81 -13.07
CA LEU A 256 7.17 5.76 -12.74
C LEU A 256 7.90 6.05 -11.42
N LEU A 257 8.27 7.31 -11.15
CA LEU A 257 8.96 7.68 -9.91
C LEU A 257 8.00 7.78 -8.73
N ASP A 258 6.77 8.20 -8.96
CA ASP A 258 5.69 8.16 -7.99
C ASP A 258 5.44 6.70 -7.56
N ALA A 259 5.31 5.76 -8.51
CA ALA A 259 5.24 4.32 -8.23
C ALA A 259 6.51 3.78 -7.52
N ALA A 260 7.71 4.24 -7.87
CA ALA A 260 8.94 3.82 -7.17
C ALA A 260 8.97 4.27 -5.70
N ALA A 261 8.50 5.48 -5.40
CA ALA A 261 8.38 5.99 -4.03
C ALA A 261 7.38 5.17 -3.21
N LEU A 262 6.27 4.75 -3.83
CA LEU A 262 5.31 3.84 -3.22
C LEU A 262 5.93 2.46 -2.97
N ALA A 263 6.68 1.91 -3.94
CA ALA A 263 7.32 0.60 -3.83
C ALA A 263 8.32 0.52 -2.66
N ILE A 264 9.20 1.52 -2.50
CA ILE A 264 10.18 1.53 -1.40
C ILE A 264 9.50 1.75 -0.04
N SER A 265 8.43 2.55 -0.01
CA SER A 265 7.62 2.73 1.19
C SER A 265 6.95 1.41 1.60
N ALA A 266 6.36 0.70 0.63
CA ALA A 266 5.75 -0.59 0.84
C ALA A 266 6.75 -1.64 1.33
N LEU A 267 7.95 -1.70 0.72
CA LEU A 267 9.00 -2.62 1.11
C LEU A 267 9.45 -2.38 2.55
N ARG A 268 9.65 -1.13 2.95
CA ARG A 268 10.04 -0.76 4.33
C ARG A 268 8.97 -1.19 5.34
N ILE A 269 7.69 -1.05 4.99
CA ILE A 269 6.58 -1.49 5.85
C ILE A 269 6.54 -3.00 5.99
N VAL A 270 6.45 -3.73 4.88
CA VAL A 270 6.25 -5.19 4.91
C VAL A 270 7.46 -5.94 5.46
N SER A 271 8.67 -5.39 5.30
CA SER A 271 9.90 -5.92 5.91
C SER A 271 10.08 -5.56 7.39
N GLY A 272 9.15 -4.79 7.99
CA GLY A 272 9.22 -4.36 9.39
C GLY A 272 10.26 -3.28 9.69
N ARG A 273 10.90 -2.69 8.68
CA ARG A 273 11.87 -1.58 8.83
C ARG A 273 11.23 -0.25 9.16
N SER A 274 9.94 -0.09 8.87
CA SER A 274 9.16 1.09 9.22
C SER A 274 7.73 0.68 9.56
N PRO A 275 7.07 1.32 10.54
CA PRO A 275 5.68 1.01 10.84
C PRO A 275 4.77 1.51 9.71
N ALA A 276 3.69 0.78 9.44
CA ALA A 276 2.59 1.32 8.64
C ALA A 276 1.87 2.41 9.44
N ARG A 277 1.69 3.58 8.85
CA ARG A 277 0.88 4.67 9.40
C ARG A 277 -0.35 4.92 8.53
N ARG A 278 -1.40 5.41 9.16
CA ARG A 278 -2.66 5.79 8.56
C ARG A 278 -2.84 7.29 8.75
N VAL A 279 -3.30 8.02 7.73
CA VAL A 279 -3.55 9.46 7.87
C VAL A 279 -4.71 9.77 8.81
N THR A 280 -5.68 8.87 8.92
CA THR A 280 -6.79 8.98 9.86
C THR A 280 -6.66 7.95 10.97
N GLU A 281 -6.49 8.45 12.19
CA GLU A 281 -6.36 7.67 13.42
C GLU A 281 -7.71 7.37 14.09
N ASP A 282 -7.65 6.61 15.18
CA ASP A 282 -8.78 5.99 15.88
C ASP A 282 -9.95 6.93 16.20
N GLY A 283 -11.16 6.36 16.17
CA GLY A 283 -12.43 7.07 16.36
C GLY A 283 -12.93 7.84 15.13
N ARG A 284 -12.11 8.03 14.10
CA ARG A 284 -12.49 8.72 12.84
C ARG A 284 -12.29 7.87 11.58
N ARG A 285 -11.83 6.63 11.72
CA ARG A 285 -11.68 5.69 10.61
C ARG A 285 -13.05 5.39 9.98
N GLN A 286 -13.07 5.31 8.66
CA GLN A 286 -14.26 5.01 7.87
C GLN A 286 -14.05 3.70 7.12
N PHE A 287 -15.13 3.04 6.77
CA PHE A 287 -15.11 1.75 6.11
C PHE A 287 -16.16 1.71 5.00
N ASP A 288 -15.85 0.99 3.93
CA ASP A 288 -16.72 0.70 2.80
C ASP A 288 -17.07 -0.81 2.78
N TYR A 289 -17.94 -1.23 1.86
CA TYR A 289 -18.40 -2.60 1.70
C TYR A 289 -18.96 -3.20 2.99
N ASP A 290 -19.85 -2.46 3.65
CA ASP A 290 -20.50 -2.85 4.92
C ASP A 290 -19.49 -3.10 6.06
N GLY A 291 -18.43 -2.30 6.10
CA GLY A 291 -17.42 -2.37 7.16
C GLY A 291 -16.23 -3.26 6.87
N ARG A 292 -16.20 -3.93 5.70
CA ARG A 292 -15.15 -4.90 5.34
C ARG A 292 -13.88 -4.28 4.80
N LEU A 293 -13.94 -3.07 4.27
CA LEU A 293 -12.81 -2.38 3.66
C LEU A 293 -12.51 -1.09 4.39
N GLU A 294 -11.35 -0.99 5.05
CA GLU A 294 -10.92 0.26 5.67
C GLU A 294 -10.61 1.31 4.60
N MET A 295 -11.22 2.50 4.73
CA MET A 295 -10.91 3.67 3.92
C MET A 295 -9.81 4.47 4.61
N ASN A 296 -8.58 4.29 4.19
CA ASN A 296 -7.45 5.05 4.72
C ASN A 296 -6.33 5.20 3.70
N ILE A 297 -5.53 6.25 3.87
CA ILE A 297 -4.30 6.45 3.11
C ILE A 297 -3.15 5.99 4.00
N VAL A 298 -2.39 5.01 3.51
CA VAL A 298 -1.25 4.41 4.21
C VAL A 298 0.04 5.10 3.81
N HIS A 299 0.96 5.30 4.76
CA HIS A 299 2.30 5.82 4.51
C HIS A 299 3.31 5.32 5.58
N LEU A 300 4.58 5.74 5.45
CA LEU A 300 5.67 5.51 6.41
C LEU A 300 5.57 6.36 7.71
#